data_AF-V7PN13-F1
#
_entry.id   AF-V7PN13-F1
#
_cell.length_a   1.000
_cell.length_b   1.000
_cell.length_c   1.000
_cell.angle_alpha   90.00
_cell.angle_beta   90.00
_cell.angle_gamma   90.00
#
_symmetry.space_group_name_H-M   'P 1'
#
loop_
_entity.id
_entity.type
_entity.pdbx_description
1 polymer ?
#
loop_
_entity_poly.entity_id
_entity_poly.type
_entity_poly.pdbx_seq_one_letter_code
_entity_poly.pdbx_strand_id
1 'polypeptide(L)'
;MLIHLVYVYNLYMCVNIFLFFGKKKRWRKILYEDQEYEDNYVDKDFLSHLLTNFRTEYKYSNIVHRMLCINHQIMIVLFHLLAYYSISNNIISHRFLYTINIIIIILKEVLVYDIHKSLNDSFKNILDTIIIIGIIWILSPVMISLTQTHSDDTVYLVSLCILLPIHFMFHNYGFIYEKNENIDIFDSTSLSCVVVESVILGSRLPSIIQVFSFLFCSSILFFYTPFIVQTIVLKNINYYNYVLFPIIFIILSICIRSISIPLFYVNLFGHAFILFVIPALFVNKHNSKTVLEGPWDISGAPFVQKNTD
;
A
#
# COMPACT_ATOMS: atom_id res chain seq x y z
N MET A 1 -80.97 21.82 36.17
CA MET A 1 -79.64 22.25 36.66
C MET A 1 -78.52 21.26 36.33
N LEU A 2 -78.71 19.94 36.45
CA LEU A 2 -77.69 18.94 36.09
C LEU A 2 -77.33 18.85 34.59
N ILE A 3 -78.29 19.06 33.68
CA ILE A 3 -78.07 18.90 32.23
C ILE A 3 -77.14 19.98 31.65
N HIS A 4 -77.20 21.20 32.19
CA HIS A 4 -76.32 22.31 31.80
C HIS A 4 -74.86 22.08 32.26
N LEU A 5 -74.68 21.42 33.41
CA LEU A 5 -73.35 21.08 33.94
C LEU A 5 -72.65 20.00 33.11
N VAL A 6 -73.37 18.99 32.62
CA VAL A 6 -72.81 17.93 31.76
C VAL A 6 -72.40 18.46 30.39
N TYR A 7 -73.16 19.39 29.81
CA TYR A 7 -72.81 20.01 28.53
C TYR A 7 -71.58 20.91 28.64
N VAL A 8 -71.48 21.70 29.72
CA VAL A 8 -70.31 22.55 29.98
C VAL A 8 -69.06 21.71 30.27
N TYR A 9 -69.19 20.58 30.98
CA TYR A 9 -68.07 19.68 31.26
C TYR A 9 -67.58 18.95 29.99
N ASN A 10 -68.48 18.51 29.12
CA ASN A 10 -68.12 17.90 27.82
C ASN A 10 -67.54 18.93 26.83
N LEU A 11 -68.01 20.18 26.85
CA LEU A 11 -67.42 21.26 26.07
C LEU A 11 -66.02 21.61 26.60
N TYR A 12 -65.81 21.65 27.93
CA TYR A 12 -64.50 21.87 28.54
C TYR A 12 -63.51 20.73 28.26
N MET A 13 -63.98 19.47 28.22
CA MET A 13 -63.18 18.32 27.82
C MET A 13 -62.81 18.36 26.33
N CYS A 14 -63.76 18.68 25.44
CA CYS A 14 -63.47 18.83 24.00
C CYS A 14 -62.54 20.00 23.70
N VAL A 15 -62.68 21.13 24.43
CA VAL A 15 -61.81 22.30 24.29
C VAL A 15 -60.41 22.03 24.85
N ASN A 16 -60.28 21.28 25.95
CA ASN A 16 -58.97 20.86 26.46
C ASN A 16 -58.26 19.83 25.57
N ILE A 17 -59.01 18.96 24.89
CA ILE A 17 -58.45 18.04 23.87
C ILE A 17 -57.92 18.83 22.67
N PHE A 18 -58.58 19.92 22.28
CA PHE A 18 -58.11 20.79 21.19
C PHE A 18 -56.91 21.68 21.59
N LEU A 19 -56.76 22.01 22.86
CA LEU A 19 -55.68 22.86 23.39
C LEU A 19 -54.36 22.12 23.68
N PHE A 20 -54.36 20.78 23.58
CA PHE A 20 -53.14 19.96 23.75
C PHE A 20 -52.39 19.68 22.44
N PHE A 21 -52.65 20.43 21.36
CA PHE A 21 -51.67 20.55 20.28
C PHE A 21 -50.57 21.53 20.70
N GLY A 22 -49.82 21.16 21.75
CA GLY A 22 -48.50 21.73 22.00
C GLY A 22 -47.69 21.59 20.72
N LYS A 23 -46.96 22.65 20.33
CA LYS A 23 -46.09 22.58 19.15
C LYS A 23 -45.16 21.37 19.30
N LYS A 24 -45.32 20.37 18.42
CA LYS A 24 -44.41 19.23 18.37
C LYS A 24 -42.98 19.77 18.33
N LYS A 25 -42.11 19.25 19.20
CA LYS A 25 -40.68 19.59 19.17
C LYS A 25 -40.14 19.28 17.77
N ARG A 26 -39.29 20.14 17.21
CA ARG A 26 -38.66 19.87 15.91
C ARG A 26 -37.89 18.54 15.99
N TRP A 27 -38.02 17.72 14.96
CA TRP A 27 -37.27 16.49 14.83
C TRP A 27 -35.76 16.77 14.91
N ARG A 28 -35.00 15.90 15.58
CA ARG A 28 -33.55 16.01 15.73
C ARG A 28 -32.90 14.67 15.44
N LYS A 29 -31.71 14.68 14.82
CA LYS A 29 -30.96 13.46 14.52
C LYS A 29 -30.20 12.96 15.75
N ILE A 30 -30.91 12.37 16.71
CA ILE A 30 -30.38 11.85 17.98
C ILE A 30 -30.81 10.38 18.08
N LEU A 31 -29.86 9.47 18.28
CA LEU A 31 -30.12 8.02 18.26
C LEU A 31 -30.80 7.50 19.53
N TYR A 32 -30.59 8.15 20.67
CA TYR A 32 -30.94 7.62 22.00
C TYR A 32 -32.06 8.42 22.71
N GLU A 33 -32.71 9.36 22.02
CA GLU A 33 -33.81 10.14 22.58
C GLU A 33 -35.10 9.75 21.84
N ASP A 34 -36.09 9.26 22.58
CA ASP A 34 -37.42 8.97 22.03
C ASP A 34 -38.10 10.28 21.62
N GLN A 35 -38.55 10.36 20.37
CA GLN A 35 -39.20 11.55 19.81
C GLN A 35 -40.64 11.22 19.41
N GLU A 36 -41.52 12.23 19.42
CA GLU A 36 -42.95 12.10 19.04
C GLU A 36 -43.18 11.97 17.51
N TYR A 37 -42.25 11.30 16.83
CA TYR A 37 -42.25 11.04 15.39
C TYR A 37 -42.25 9.52 15.18
N GLU A 38 -42.93 9.08 14.13
CA GLU A 38 -42.93 7.67 13.73
C GLU A 38 -41.52 7.20 13.37
N ASP A 39 -41.22 5.92 13.54
CA ASP A 39 -39.90 5.34 13.23
C ASP A 39 -39.46 5.55 11.77
N ASN A 40 -40.44 5.68 10.86
CA ASN A 40 -40.20 5.91 9.43
C ASN A 40 -40.25 7.40 9.03
N TYR A 41 -40.30 8.31 10.00
CA TYR A 41 -40.36 9.74 9.73
C TYR A 41 -39.03 10.25 9.15
N VAL A 42 -39.12 10.91 8.00
CA VAL A 42 -38.00 11.62 7.35
C VAL A 42 -38.24 13.11 7.43
N ASP A 43 -37.27 13.86 7.96
CA ASP A 43 -37.41 15.31 8.08
C ASP A 43 -37.44 16.02 6.72
N LYS A 44 -38.15 17.14 6.63
CA LYS A 44 -38.30 17.90 5.36
C LYS A 44 -36.97 18.45 4.85
N ASP A 45 -36.07 18.76 5.77
CA ASP A 45 -34.74 19.28 5.47
C ASP A 45 -33.75 18.16 5.08
N PHE A 46 -34.15 16.88 5.11
CA PHE A 46 -33.27 15.74 4.86
C PHE A 46 -32.51 15.85 3.53
N LEU A 47 -33.21 16.13 2.43
CA LEU A 47 -32.59 16.30 1.12
C LEU A 47 -31.83 17.62 0.97
N SER A 48 -32.12 18.62 1.82
CA SER A 48 -31.36 19.88 1.84
C SER A 48 -29.92 19.69 2.34
N HIS A 49 -29.66 18.59 3.04
CA HIS A 49 -28.33 18.20 3.50
C HIS A 49 -27.58 17.28 2.53
N LEU A 50 -28.10 17.05 1.31
CA LEU A 50 -27.40 16.30 0.28
C LEU A 50 -26.21 17.11 -0.26
N LEU A 51 -25.01 16.57 -0.13
CA LEU A 51 -23.80 17.16 -0.68
C LEU A 51 -23.39 16.41 -1.93
N THR A 52 -23.14 17.15 -3.01
CA THR A 52 -22.60 16.59 -4.25
C THR A 52 -21.13 16.94 -4.35
N ASN A 53 -20.27 15.93 -4.53
CA ASN A 53 -18.82 16.11 -4.73
C ASN A 53 -18.12 16.87 -3.59
N PHE A 54 -18.49 16.60 -2.34
CA PHE A 54 -17.85 17.21 -1.17
C PHE A 54 -16.37 16.81 -1.01
N ARG A 55 -15.99 15.62 -1.49
CA ARG A 55 -14.62 15.13 -1.44
C ARG A 55 -13.71 15.93 -2.37
N THR A 56 -12.52 16.25 -1.89
CA THR A 56 -11.50 17.00 -2.66
C THR A 56 -11.03 16.25 -3.89
N GLU A 57 -10.92 16.96 -5.01
CA GLU A 57 -10.38 16.42 -6.26
C GLU A 57 -8.90 16.01 -6.10
N TYR A 58 -8.53 14.87 -6.67
CA TYR A 58 -7.14 14.45 -6.67
C TYR A 58 -6.34 15.23 -7.72
N LYS A 59 -5.32 15.95 -7.27
CA LYS A 59 -4.35 16.60 -8.17
C LYS A 59 -3.50 15.54 -8.87
N TYR A 60 -3.36 15.66 -10.19
CA TYR A 60 -2.53 14.77 -11.02
C TYR A 60 -1.12 14.58 -10.47
N SER A 61 -0.44 15.68 -10.14
CA SER A 61 0.93 15.64 -9.58
C SER A 61 1.02 14.74 -8.33
N ASN A 62 0.07 14.83 -7.40
CA ASN A 62 0.11 14.03 -6.18
C ASN A 62 -0.03 12.53 -6.47
N ILE A 63 -0.83 12.17 -7.48
CA ILE A 63 -1.00 10.76 -7.87
C ILE A 63 0.25 10.27 -8.59
N VAL A 64 0.87 11.08 -9.47
CA VAL A 64 2.15 10.71 -10.11
C VAL A 64 3.21 10.39 -9.08
N HIS A 65 3.34 11.23 -8.03
CA HIS A 65 4.27 10.93 -6.93
C HIS A 65 3.91 9.62 -6.23
N ARG A 66 2.63 9.33 -5.97
CA ARG A 66 2.19 8.06 -5.38
C ARG A 66 2.47 6.86 -6.29
N MET A 67 2.41 7.02 -7.62
CA MET A 67 2.75 5.97 -8.58
C MET A 67 4.24 5.60 -8.56
N LEU A 68 5.12 6.41 -7.97
CA LEU A 68 6.53 6.06 -7.78
C LEU A 68 6.69 4.83 -6.88
N CYS A 69 5.83 4.64 -5.87
CA CYS A 69 5.83 3.41 -5.04
C CYS A 69 5.69 2.15 -5.88
N ILE A 70 4.67 2.15 -6.75
CA ILE A 70 4.32 1.00 -7.57
C ILE A 70 5.45 0.73 -8.55
N ASN A 71 5.97 1.78 -9.18
CA ASN A 71 7.11 1.65 -10.08
C ASN A 71 8.35 1.14 -9.36
N HIS A 72 8.63 1.63 -8.14
CA HIS A 72 9.76 1.17 -7.34
C HIS A 72 9.67 -0.33 -7.06
N GLN A 73 8.48 -0.84 -6.69
CA GLN A 73 8.29 -2.27 -6.48
C GLN A 73 8.55 -3.09 -7.75
N ILE A 74 8.08 -2.58 -8.90
CA ILE A 74 8.37 -3.19 -10.19
C ILE A 74 9.89 -3.18 -10.47
N MET A 75 10.61 -2.10 -10.15
CA MET A 75 12.08 -2.05 -10.27
C MET A 75 12.73 -3.15 -9.43
N ILE A 76 12.31 -3.32 -8.17
CA ILE A 76 12.86 -4.33 -7.26
C ILE A 76 12.70 -5.73 -7.86
N VAL A 77 11.50 -6.06 -8.34
CA VAL A 77 11.22 -7.35 -8.99
C VAL A 77 12.05 -7.52 -10.26
N LEU A 78 12.20 -6.48 -11.07
CA LEU A 78 13.06 -6.53 -12.26
C LEU A 78 14.54 -6.73 -11.89
N PHE A 79 15.05 -6.06 -10.85
CA PHE A 79 16.40 -6.32 -10.33
C PHE A 79 16.56 -7.76 -9.85
N HIS A 80 15.55 -8.32 -9.19
CA HIS A 80 15.55 -9.71 -8.75
C HIS A 80 15.67 -10.69 -9.94
N LEU A 81 14.84 -10.51 -10.96
CA LEU A 81 14.89 -11.32 -12.18
C LEU A 81 16.20 -11.14 -12.96
N LEU A 82 16.74 -9.92 -13.00
CA LEU A 82 18.05 -9.65 -13.60
C LEU A 82 19.18 -10.32 -12.84
N ALA A 83 19.13 -10.34 -11.51
CA ALA A 83 20.12 -11.04 -10.70
C ALA A 83 20.10 -12.55 -11.01
N TYR A 84 18.91 -13.16 -11.06
CA TYR A 84 18.77 -14.56 -11.46
C TYR A 84 19.31 -14.84 -12.88
N TYR A 85 18.88 -14.03 -13.86
CA TYR A 85 19.30 -14.18 -15.25
C TYR A 85 20.81 -14.02 -15.42
N SER A 86 21.41 -13.08 -14.68
CA SER A 86 22.85 -12.80 -14.75
C SER A 86 23.69 -13.91 -14.14
N ILE A 87 23.22 -14.54 -13.06
CA ILE A 87 23.89 -15.69 -12.43
C ILE A 87 23.74 -16.94 -13.28
N SER A 88 22.51 -17.25 -13.74
CA SER A 88 22.23 -18.47 -14.52
C SER A 88 23.04 -18.51 -15.82
N ASN A 89 23.18 -17.38 -16.51
CA ASN A 89 23.97 -17.26 -17.74
C ASN A 89 25.46 -16.96 -17.50
N ASN A 90 25.92 -16.94 -16.24
CA ASN A 90 27.30 -16.58 -15.86
C ASN A 90 27.80 -15.24 -16.42
N ILE A 91 26.89 -14.29 -16.67
CA ILE A 91 27.23 -12.91 -17.10
C ILE A 91 27.94 -12.19 -15.96
N ILE A 92 27.45 -12.39 -14.74
CA ILE A 92 27.99 -11.80 -13.52
C ILE A 92 28.50 -12.91 -12.62
N SER A 93 29.72 -12.75 -12.09
CA SER A 93 30.27 -13.66 -11.10
C SER A 93 29.46 -13.57 -9.80
N HIS A 94 29.13 -14.73 -9.22
CA HIS A 94 28.51 -14.82 -7.88
C HIS A 94 29.28 -14.02 -6.82
N ARG A 95 30.62 -13.91 -6.95
CA ARG A 95 31.46 -13.11 -6.05
C ARG A 95 31.14 -11.62 -6.13
N PHE A 96 30.88 -11.11 -7.33
CA PHE A 96 30.56 -9.70 -7.54
C PHE A 96 29.22 -9.34 -6.89
N LEU A 97 28.19 -10.17 -7.10
CA LEU A 97 26.89 -9.96 -6.44
C LEU A 97 27.01 -10.06 -4.93
N TYR A 98 27.73 -11.06 -4.42
CA TYR A 98 28.02 -11.18 -3.00
C TYR A 98 28.71 -9.93 -2.44
N THR A 99 29.72 -9.37 -3.13
CA THR A 99 30.39 -8.15 -2.67
C THR A 99 29.47 -6.93 -2.65
N ILE A 100 28.62 -6.74 -3.67
CA ILE A 100 27.64 -5.66 -3.70
C ILE A 100 26.66 -5.79 -2.53
N ASN A 101 26.16 -7.00 -2.29
CA ASN A 101 25.23 -7.28 -1.20
C ASN A 101 25.82 -6.93 0.17
N ILE A 102 27.09 -7.27 0.42
CA ILE A 102 27.80 -6.88 1.65
C ILE A 102 27.92 -5.35 1.76
N ILE A 103 28.25 -4.66 0.68
CA ILE A 103 28.32 -3.18 0.66
C ILE A 103 26.96 -2.57 1.01
N ILE A 104 25.86 -3.09 0.46
CA ILE A 104 24.50 -2.60 0.73
C ILE A 104 24.14 -2.79 2.21
N ILE A 105 24.50 -3.93 2.82
CA ILE A 105 24.25 -4.17 4.25
C ILE A 105 25.04 -3.21 5.12
N ILE A 106 26.31 -2.98 4.81
CA ILE A 106 27.12 -1.99 5.55
C ILE A 106 26.49 -0.61 5.46
N LEU A 107 26.08 -0.19 4.25
CA LEU A 107 25.40 1.10 4.05
C LEU A 107 24.07 1.17 4.82
N LYS A 108 23.30 0.07 4.85
CA LYS A 108 22.07 -0.04 5.63
C LYS A 108 22.32 0.16 7.12
N GLU A 109 23.34 -0.49 7.69
CA GLU A 109 23.65 -0.33 9.12
C GLU A 109 24.08 1.10 9.47
N VAL A 110 24.84 1.77 8.58
CA VAL A 110 25.19 3.19 8.76
C VAL A 110 23.94 4.07 8.78
N LEU A 111 22.99 3.84 7.85
CA LEU A 111 21.73 4.59 7.81
C LEU A 111 20.86 4.36 9.05
N VAL A 112 20.80 3.11 9.55
CA VAL A 112 20.04 2.76 10.76
C VAL A 112 20.65 3.41 12.00
N TYR A 113 21.98 3.39 12.12
CA TYR A 113 22.69 4.02 13.23
C TYR A 113 22.43 5.52 13.31
N ASP A 114 22.43 6.23 12.16
CA ASP A 114 22.15 7.66 12.08
C ASP A 114 20.76 8.04 12.62
N ILE A 115 19.79 7.12 12.53
CA ILE A 115 18.39 7.35 12.93
C ILE A 115 18.19 7.08 14.41
N HIS A 116 18.58 5.89 14.88
CA HIS A 116 18.31 5.48 16.25
C HIS A 116 19.32 6.05 17.25
N LYS A 117 20.54 6.38 16.81
CA LYS A 117 21.68 6.79 17.67
C LYS A 117 21.87 5.90 18.90
N SER A 118 21.42 4.65 18.83
CA SER A 118 21.47 3.67 19.90
C SER A 118 22.33 2.49 19.45
N LEU A 119 23.32 2.15 20.27
CA LEU A 119 24.18 1.00 19.99
C LEU A 119 23.39 -0.31 20.15
N ASN A 120 22.51 -0.39 21.13
CA ASN A 120 21.79 -1.63 21.44
C ASN A 120 20.84 -2.07 20.31
N ASP A 121 20.10 -1.14 19.70
CA ASP A 121 19.21 -1.47 18.58
C ASP A 121 20.01 -1.81 17.33
N SER A 122 21.14 -1.14 17.11
CA SER A 122 22.07 -1.47 16.02
C SER A 122 22.65 -2.88 16.19
N PHE A 123 23.04 -3.27 17.41
CA PHE A 123 23.51 -4.63 17.70
C PHE A 123 22.44 -5.68 17.44
N LYS A 124 21.19 -5.41 17.82
CA LYS A 124 20.07 -6.31 17.55
C LYS A 124 19.86 -6.50 16.04
N ASN A 125 19.85 -5.41 15.28
CA ASN A 125 19.71 -5.46 13.82
C ASN A 125 20.84 -6.23 13.14
N ILE A 126 22.09 -6.04 13.60
CA ILE A 126 23.24 -6.80 13.10
C ILE A 126 23.06 -8.29 13.41
N LEU A 127 22.66 -8.64 14.63
CA LEU A 127 22.41 -10.02 15.03
C LEU A 127 21.31 -10.67 14.16
N ASP A 128 20.21 -9.96 13.92
CA ASP A 128 19.14 -10.43 13.04
C ASP A 128 19.63 -10.64 11.59
N THR A 129 20.49 -9.75 11.07
CA THR A 129 21.08 -9.92 9.73
C THR A 129 22.01 -11.14 9.65
N ILE A 130 22.82 -11.39 10.69
CA ILE A 130 23.71 -12.55 10.78
C ILE A 130 22.88 -13.83 10.82
N ILE A 131 21.79 -13.84 11.59
CA ILE A 131 20.86 -14.97 11.65
C ILE A 131 20.27 -15.27 10.28
N ILE A 132 19.77 -14.25 9.57
CA ILE A 132 19.19 -14.42 8.22
C ILE A 132 20.23 -14.99 7.25
N ILE A 133 21.45 -14.46 7.23
CA ILE A 133 22.55 -14.96 6.39
C ILE A 133 22.87 -16.42 6.73
N GLY A 134 22.95 -16.75 8.03
CA GLY A 134 23.21 -18.11 8.50
C GLY A 134 22.14 -19.10 8.06
N ILE A 135 20.85 -18.72 8.17
CA ILE A 135 19.72 -19.54 7.73
C ILE A 135 19.81 -19.80 6.22
N ILE A 136 20.05 -18.76 5.40
CA ILE A 136 20.16 -18.92 3.94
C ILE A 136 21.33 -19.85 3.58
N TRP A 137 22.46 -19.74 4.27
CA TRP A 137 23.63 -20.60 4.04
C TRP A 137 23.33 -22.07 4.34
N ILE A 138 22.73 -22.35 5.51
CA ILE A 138 22.37 -23.70 5.93
C ILE A 138 21.33 -24.32 5.00
N LEU A 139 20.36 -23.51 4.56
CA LEU A 139 19.25 -23.99 3.74
C LEU A 139 19.62 -24.13 2.26
N SER A 140 20.61 -23.40 1.75
CA SER A 140 21.05 -23.42 0.35
C SER A 140 21.20 -24.81 -0.29
N PRO A 141 21.85 -25.82 0.33
CA PRO A 141 21.94 -27.17 -0.23
C PRO A 141 20.60 -27.93 -0.28
N VAL A 142 19.60 -27.54 0.52
CA VAL A 142 18.24 -28.09 0.43
C VAL A 142 17.49 -27.43 -0.72
N MET A 143 17.73 -26.14 -0.95
CA MET A 143 17.02 -25.39 -2.00
C MET A 143 17.37 -25.88 -3.40
N ILE A 144 18.63 -26.26 -3.64
CA ILE A 144 19.06 -26.75 -4.96
C ILE A 144 18.37 -28.06 -5.35
N SER A 145 17.95 -28.89 -4.39
CA SER A 145 17.30 -30.19 -4.67
C SER A 145 15.77 -30.10 -4.71
N LEU A 146 15.19 -28.99 -4.27
CA LEU A 146 13.75 -28.87 -4.00
C LEU A 146 12.87 -29.13 -5.23
N THR A 147 13.24 -28.60 -6.40
CA THR A 147 12.38 -28.70 -7.58
C THR A 147 12.92 -29.61 -8.67
N GLN A 148 14.05 -30.30 -8.48
CA GLN A 148 14.76 -31.04 -9.53
C GLN A 148 13.91 -32.06 -10.30
N THR A 149 12.86 -32.62 -9.69
CA THR A 149 11.94 -33.58 -10.30
C THR A 149 10.89 -32.96 -11.24
N HIS A 150 10.75 -31.63 -11.22
CA HIS A 150 9.82 -30.88 -12.05
C HIS A 150 10.52 -30.26 -13.26
N SER A 151 9.78 -30.10 -14.36
CA SER A 151 10.25 -29.45 -15.58
C SER A 151 10.53 -27.96 -15.39
N ASP A 152 11.50 -27.43 -16.14
CA ASP A 152 11.87 -26.01 -16.07
C ASP A 152 10.71 -25.08 -16.45
N ASP A 153 9.95 -25.42 -17.49
CA ASP A 153 8.79 -24.64 -17.94
C ASP A 153 7.73 -24.47 -16.84
N THR A 154 7.45 -25.55 -16.09
CA THR A 154 6.50 -25.49 -14.98
C THR A 154 7.02 -24.64 -13.82
N VAL A 155 8.33 -24.66 -13.58
CA VAL A 155 8.96 -23.85 -12.53
C VAL A 155 8.86 -22.36 -12.88
N TYR A 156 9.22 -21.99 -14.11
CA TYR A 156 9.10 -20.59 -14.56
C TYR A 156 7.65 -20.11 -14.62
N LEU A 157 6.71 -20.97 -15.00
CA LEU A 157 5.28 -20.63 -15.00
C LEU A 157 4.80 -20.32 -13.56
N VAL A 158 5.15 -21.17 -12.60
CA VAL A 158 4.74 -20.95 -11.20
C VAL A 158 5.41 -19.69 -10.62
N SER A 159 6.72 -19.49 -10.86
CA SER A 159 7.42 -18.32 -10.31
C SER A 159 6.95 -17.01 -10.96
N LEU A 160 6.97 -16.93 -12.29
CA LEU A 160 6.71 -15.70 -13.03
C LEU A 160 5.22 -15.40 -13.21
N CYS A 161 4.39 -16.41 -13.44
CA CYS A 161 2.97 -16.21 -13.78
C CYS A 161 2.02 -16.36 -12.59
N ILE A 162 2.46 -16.94 -11.46
CA ILE A 162 1.61 -17.14 -10.28
C ILE A 162 2.15 -16.35 -9.07
N LEU A 163 3.38 -16.61 -8.63
CA LEU A 163 3.89 -16.05 -7.39
C LEU A 163 4.19 -14.55 -7.46
N LEU A 164 4.86 -14.07 -8.52
CA LEU A 164 5.13 -12.63 -8.69
C LEU A 164 3.85 -11.78 -8.84
N PRO A 165 2.81 -12.19 -9.59
CA PRO A 165 1.55 -11.47 -9.63
C PRO A 165 0.85 -11.40 -8.26
N ILE A 166 0.82 -12.51 -7.51
CA ILE A 166 0.24 -12.52 -6.15
C ILE A 166 1.01 -11.55 -5.25
N HIS A 167 2.34 -11.54 -5.33
CA HIS A 167 3.15 -10.56 -4.62
C HIS A 167 2.73 -9.12 -4.95
N PHE A 168 2.62 -8.76 -6.22
CA PHE A 168 2.19 -7.41 -6.60
C PHE A 168 0.78 -7.06 -6.12
N MET A 169 -0.14 -8.03 -6.07
CA MET A 169 -1.51 -7.81 -5.63
C MET A 169 -1.61 -7.53 -4.12
N PHE A 170 -0.85 -8.26 -3.31
CA PHE A 170 -0.92 -8.17 -1.85
C PHE A 170 0.15 -7.26 -1.23
N HIS A 171 1.08 -6.73 -2.03
CA HIS A 171 2.10 -5.84 -1.53
C HIS A 171 1.49 -4.54 -0.97
N ASN A 172 1.87 -4.18 0.26
CA ASN A 172 1.45 -2.92 0.86
C ASN A 172 2.24 -1.76 0.23
N TYR A 173 1.63 -1.00 -0.70
CA TYR A 173 2.27 0.16 -1.34
C TYR A 173 2.24 1.44 -0.49
N GLY A 174 1.55 1.42 0.66
CA GLY A 174 1.41 2.58 1.56
C GLY A 174 2.69 2.92 2.33
N PHE A 175 3.62 1.98 2.49
CA PHE A 175 4.77 2.08 3.40
C PHE A 175 5.71 3.28 3.13
N ILE A 176 5.72 3.82 1.90
CA ILE A 176 6.61 4.92 1.50
C ILE A 176 6.03 6.28 1.90
N TYR A 177 4.75 6.53 1.69
CA TYR A 177 4.17 7.89 1.76
C TYR A 177 3.36 8.17 3.04
N GLU A 178 3.17 7.16 3.88
CA GLU A 178 2.30 7.26 5.05
C GLU A 178 3.17 7.29 6.33
N LYS A 179 3.03 8.37 7.10
CA LYS A 179 3.91 8.73 8.24
C LYS A 179 3.54 8.06 9.56
N ASN A 180 2.64 7.07 9.55
CA ASN A 180 2.13 6.50 10.80
C ASN A 180 3.11 5.46 11.35
N GLU A 181 3.39 5.54 12.65
CA GLU A 181 4.33 4.65 13.36
C GLU A 181 3.90 3.18 13.40
N ASN A 182 2.63 2.89 13.12
CA ASN A 182 2.03 1.55 13.24
C ASN A 182 1.73 0.87 11.88
N ILE A 183 2.37 1.31 10.79
CA ILE A 183 2.13 0.69 9.49
C ILE A 183 2.95 -0.58 9.39
N ASP A 184 2.26 -1.69 9.16
CA ASP A 184 2.89 -2.94 8.76
C ASP A 184 3.58 -2.73 7.42
N ILE A 185 4.91 -2.60 7.47
CA ILE A 185 5.78 -2.43 6.29
C ILE A 185 5.61 -3.61 5.33
N PHE A 186 5.32 -4.79 5.88
CA PHE A 186 5.16 -6.00 5.12
C PHE A 186 3.76 -6.56 5.27
N ASP A 187 3.17 -6.91 4.13
CA ASP A 187 2.09 -7.87 4.11
C ASP A 187 2.69 -9.29 4.11
N SER A 188 2.19 -10.13 5.02
CA SER A 188 2.73 -11.48 5.23
C SER A 188 2.55 -12.39 4.00
N THR A 189 1.45 -12.21 3.25
CA THR A 189 1.17 -13.02 2.07
C THR A 189 2.10 -12.66 0.92
N SER A 190 2.29 -11.35 0.70
CA SER A 190 3.24 -10.81 -0.27
C SER A 190 4.67 -11.29 -0.02
N LEU A 191 5.19 -11.14 1.21
CA LEU A 191 6.54 -11.59 1.56
C LEU A 191 6.70 -13.11 1.39
N SER A 192 5.72 -13.90 1.86
CA SER A 192 5.78 -15.36 1.75
C SER A 192 5.84 -15.81 0.28
N CYS A 193 5.05 -15.17 -0.59
CA CYS A 193 5.04 -15.49 -2.01
C CYS A 193 6.39 -15.24 -2.67
N VAL A 194 7.03 -14.11 -2.38
CA VAL A 194 8.34 -13.78 -2.95
C VAL A 194 9.46 -14.65 -2.39
N VAL A 195 9.41 -14.97 -1.11
CA VAL A 195 10.39 -15.91 -0.55
C VAL A 195 10.25 -17.24 -1.28
N VAL A 196 9.04 -17.82 -1.36
CA VAL A 196 8.81 -19.07 -2.09
C VAL A 196 9.23 -18.98 -3.56
N GLU A 197 8.96 -17.85 -4.22
CA GLU A 197 9.37 -17.58 -5.60
C GLU A 197 10.89 -17.61 -5.78
N SER A 198 11.62 -16.85 -4.97
CA SER A 198 13.08 -16.80 -5.02
C SER A 198 13.73 -18.15 -4.70
N VAL A 199 13.08 -18.95 -3.86
CA VAL A 199 13.49 -20.32 -3.54
C VAL A 199 13.32 -21.25 -4.74
N ILE A 200 12.13 -21.22 -5.36
CA ILE A 200 11.79 -22.04 -6.52
C ILE A 200 12.70 -21.67 -7.70
N LEU A 201 12.88 -20.38 -7.97
CA LEU A 201 13.73 -19.90 -9.05
C LEU A 201 15.21 -20.22 -8.78
N GLY A 202 15.66 -19.98 -7.54
CA GLY A 202 17.02 -20.26 -7.10
C GLY A 202 17.40 -21.74 -7.18
N SER A 203 16.44 -22.66 -6.99
CA SER A 203 16.69 -24.11 -7.07
C SER A 203 17.25 -24.60 -8.40
N ARG A 204 17.11 -23.80 -9.47
CA ARG A 204 17.63 -24.12 -10.82
C ARG A 204 19.07 -23.70 -11.04
N LEU A 205 19.69 -23.02 -10.09
CA LEU A 205 21.09 -22.63 -10.20
C LEU A 205 22.01 -23.85 -9.97
N PRO A 206 23.08 -24.00 -10.77
CA PRO A 206 23.88 -25.23 -10.79
C PRO A 206 24.79 -25.42 -9.57
N SER A 207 25.02 -24.38 -8.75
CA SER A 207 25.93 -24.47 -7.60
C SER A 207 25.34 -23.86 -6.33
N ILE A 208 25.66 -24.48 -5.20
CA ILE A 208 25.21 -24.03 -3.86
C ILE A 208 25.61 -22.57 -3.61
N ILE A 209 26.83 -22.16 -4.00
CA ILE A 209 27.30 -20.78 -3.82
C ILE A 209 26.46 -19.77 -4.64
N GLN A 210 26.04 -20.13 -5.85
CA GLN A 210 25.17 -19.29 -6.67
C GLN A 210 23.77 -19.19 -6.07
N VAL A 211 23.21 -20.29 -5.58
CA VAL A 211 21.92 -20.31 -4.86
C VAL A 211 21.98 -19.40 -3.63
N PHE A 212 23.02 -19.54 -2.80
CA PHE A 212 23.23 -18.68 -1.65
C PHE A 212 23.32 -17.20 -2.05
N SER A 213 24.14 -16.87 -3.05
CA SER A 213 24.33 -15.48 -3.49
C SER A 213 23.04 -14.85 -4.04
N PHE A 214 22.24 -15.65 -4.75
CA PHE A 214 20.94 -15.23 -5.28
C PHE A 214 19.90 -15.01 -4.19
N LEU A 215 19.73 -15.97 -3.27
CA LEU A 215 18.80 -15.85 -2.15
C LEU A 215 19.18 -14.70 -1.22
N PHE A 216 20.48 -14.46 -1.02
CA PHE A 216 20.97 -13.32 -0.28
C PHE A 216 20.68 -11.98 -0.98
N CYS A 217 20.79 -11.93 -2.31
CA CYS A 217 20.36 -10.77 -3.08
C CYS A 217 18.84 -10.54 -2.96
N SER A 218 18.05 -11.61 -3.03
CA SER A 218 16.59 -11.57 -2.85
C SER A 218 16.19 -10.99 -1.49
N SER A 219 16.83 -11.44 -0.40
CA SER A 219 16.53 -10.91 0.94
C SER A 219 16.88 -9.42 1.05
N ILE A 220 17.96 -8.95 0.42
CA ILE A 220 18.26 -7.51 0.37
C ILE A 220 17.21 -6.73 -0.40
N LEU A 221 16.79 -7.24 -1.56
CA LEU A 221 15.81 -6.59 -2.42
C LEU A 221 14.43 -6.51 -1.77
N PHE A 222 13.95 -7.57 -1.11
CA PHE A 222 12.57 -7.59 -0.62
C PHE A 222 12.42 -7.32 0.88
N PHE A 223 13.42 -7.68 1.70
CA PHE A 223 13.37 -7.44 3.13
C PHE A 223 14.02 -6.12 3.50
N TYR A 224 15.28 -5.88 3.09
CA TYR A 224 16.00 -4.67 3.53
C TYR A 224 15.64 -3.40 2.73
N THR A 225 15.33 -3.51 1.44
CA THR A 225 15.04 -2.32 0.61
C THR A 225 13.85 -1.50 1.10
N PRO A 226 12.70 -2.08 1.49
CA PRO A 226 11.59 -1.29 2.04
C PRO A 226 11.99 -0.44 3.25
N PHE A 227 12.79 -0.99 4.18
CA PHE A 227 13.32 -0.23 5.32
C PHE A 227 14.27 0.90 4.88
N ILE A 228 15.19 0.63 3.95
CA ILE A 228 16.13 1.65 3.43
C ILE A 228 15.35 2.79 2.76
N VAL A 229 14.33 2.47 1.98
CA VAL A 229 13.53 3.47 1.28
C VAL A 229 12.70 4.28 2.26
N GLN A 230 12.01 3.63 3.19
CA GLN A 230 11.18 4.31 4.19
C GLN A 230 12.02 5.29 5.03
N THR A 231 13.21 4.87 5.46
CA THR A 231 14.11 5.73 6.24
C THR A 231 14.58 6.96 5.45
N ILE A 232 14.95 6.80 4.18
CA ILE A 232 15.33 7.92 3.29
C ILE A 232 14.14 8.85 3.06
N VAL A 233 12.96 8.29 2.84
CA VAL A 233 11.73 9.03 2.52
C VAL A 233 11.25 9.84 3.72
N LEU A 234 11.28 9.27 4.92
CA LEU A 234 10.95 9.97 6.17
C LEU A 234 11.87 11.16 6.42
N LYS A 235 13.15 11.06 6.04
CA LYS A 235 14.13 12.15 6.14
C LYS A 235 13.89 13.24 5.09
N ASN A 236 13.73 12.85 3.82
CA ASN A 236 13.46 13.79 2.73
C ASN A 236 12.75 13.13 1.53
N ILE A 237 11.45 13.37 1.45
CA ILE A 237 10.57 12.91 0.37
C ILE A 237 11.02 13.37 -1.03
N ASN A 238 11.48 14.63 -1.13
CA ASN A 238 11.86 15.23 -2.41
C ASN A 238 13.17 14.63 -2.91
N TYR A 239 14.10 14.32 -2.01
CA TYR A 239 15.34 13.65 -2.37
C TYR A 239 15.07 12.25 -2.97
N TYR A 240 14.17 11.48 -2.36
CA TYR A 240 13.78 10.18 -2.90
C TYR A 240 13.15 10.32 -4.30
N ASN A 241 12.15 11.19 -4.44
CA ASN A 241 11.39 11.33 -5.69
C ASN A 241 12.25 11.85 -6.86
N TYR A 242 13.07 12.88 -6.63
CA TYR A 242 13.78 13.58 -7.71
C TYR A 242 15.22 13.11 -7.93
N VAL A 243 15.85 12.43 -6.96
CA VAL A 243 17.25 12.01 -7.05
C VAL A 243 17.36 10.49 -7.01
N LEU A 244 16.92 9.85 -5.93
CA LEU A 244 17.17 8.42 -5.73
C LEU A 244 16.42 7.55 -6.75
N PHE A 245 15.12 7.79 -6.92
CA PHE A 245 14.29 7.04 -7.87
C PHE A 245 14.83 7.07 -9.31
N PRO A 246 15.14 8.24 -9.91
CA PRO A 246 15.69 8.26 -11.27
C PRO A 246 17.07 7.61 -11.37
N ILE A 247 17.94 7.71 -10.35
CA ILE A 247 19.23 7.00 -10.34
C ILE A 247 19.01 5.49 -10.38
N ILE A 248 18.11 4.94 -9.54
CA ILE A 248 17.77 3.52 -9.53
C ILE A 248 17.22 3.08 -10.89
N PHE A 249 16.33 3.88 -11.49
CA PHE A 249 15.76 3.60 -12.80
C PHE A 249 16.81 3.59 -13.92
N ILE A 250 17.76 4.53 -13.90
CA ILE A 250 18.86 4.59 -14.86
C ILE A 250 19.74 3.34 -14.73
N ILE A 251 20.11 2.95 -13.51
CA ILE A 251 20.91 1.74 -13.26
C ILE A 251 20.17 0.51 -13.81
N LEU A 252 18.88 0.36 -13.49
CA LEU A 252 18.08 -0.75 -14.01
C LEU A 252 18.06 -0.77 -15.53
N SER A 253 17.81 0.40 -16.14
CA SER A 253 17.71 0.52 -17.60
C SER A 253 19.03 0.18 -18.30
N ILE A 254 20.17 0.54 -17.71
CA ILE A 254 21.50 0.15 -18.22
C ILE A 254 21.68 -1.38 -18.12
N CYS A 255 21.31 -1.99 -17.00
CA CYS A 255 21.38 -3.44 -16.81
C CYS A 255 20.47 -4.21 -17.78
N ILE A 256 19.27 -3.71 -18.07
CA ILE A 256 18.36 -4.36 -19.04
C ILE A 256 18.91 -4.19 -20.46
N ARG A 257 19.48 -3.02 -20.78
CA ARG A 257 20.07 -2.76 -22.10
C ARG A 257 21.23 -3.69 -22.42
N SER A 258 22.07 -4.02 -21.42
CA SER A 258 23.21 -4.92 -21.64
C SER A 258 22.78 -6.34 -22.01
N ILE A 259 21.55 -6.73 -21.66
CA ILE A 259 20.96 -8.03 -22.02
C ILE A 259 20.27 -7.95 -23.37
N SER A 260 19.34 -7.01 -23.56
CA SER A 260 18.66 -6.87 -24.84
C SER A 260 18.07 -5.47 -25.09
N ILE A 261 18.12 -5.06 -26.36
CA ILE A 261 17.57 -3.78 -26.82
C ILE A 261 16.02 -3.77 -26.76
N PRO A 262 15.29 -4.83 -27.16
CA PRO A 262 13.84 -4.83 -27.07
C PRO A 262 13.32 -4.70 -25.63
N LEU A 263 13.87 -5.46 -24.68
CA LEU A 263 13.45 -5.37 -23.27
C LEU A 263 13.70 -3.98 -22.68
N PHE A 264 14.75 -3.28 -23.13
CA PHE A 264 14.99 -1.91 -22.72
C PHE A 264 13.83 -0.98 -23.11
N TYR A 265 13.33 -1.07 -24.35
CA TYR A 265 12.19 -0.25 -24.77
C TYR A 265 10.92 -0.63 -24.04
N VAL A 266 10.67 -1.94 -23.83
CA VAL A 266 9.53 -2.41 -23.02
C VAL A 266 9.61 -1.85 -21.60
N ASN A 267 10.79 -1.86 -20.97
CA ASN A 267 11.01 -1.27 -19.65
C ASN A 267 10.71 0.24 -19.62
N LEU A 268 11.28 1.01 -20.57
CA LEU A 268 11.05 2.45 -20.64
C LEU A 268 9.57 2.79 -20.83
N PHE A 269 8.92 2.18 -21.82
CA PHE A 269 7.52 2.47 -22.12
C PHE A 269 6.59 1.94 -21.03
N GLY A 270 6.89 0.79 -20.43
CA GLY A 270 6.13 0.22 -19.32
C GLY A 270 6.13 1.14 -18.10
N HIS A 271 7.30 1.61 -17.67
CA HIS A 271 7.40 2.54 -16.55
C HIS A 271 6.79 3.90 -16.87
N ALA A 272 6.98 4.44 -18.07
CA ALA A 272 6.33 5.68 -18.49
C ALA A 272 4.79 5.55 -18.51
N PHE A 273 4.28 4.40 -18.96
CA PHE A 273 2.84 4.10 -18.96
C PHE A 273 2.28 4.11 -17.54
N ILE A 274 2.94 3.43 -16.60
CA ILE A 274 2.49 3.37 -15.21
C ILE A 274 2.61 4.74 -14.52
N LEU A 275 3.68 5.49 -14.77
CA LEU A 275 3.92 6.79 -14.13
C LEU A 275 3.02 7.91 -14.64
N PHE A 276 2.67 7.92 -15.93
CA PHE A 276 1.99 9.07 -16.54
C PHE A 276 0.59 8.74 -17.05
N VAL A 277 0.41 7.60 -17.71
CA VAL A 277 -0.85 7.24 -18.37
C VAL A 277 -1.89 6.78 -17.35
N ILE A 278 -1.51 5.86 -16.45
CA ILE A 278 -2.42 5.37 -15.40
C ILE A 278 -2.94 6.51 -14.51
N PRO A 279 -2.10 7.39 -13.94
CA PRO A 279 -2.61 8.52 -13.17
C PRO A 279 -3.48 9.48 -13.98
N ALA A 280 -3.21 9.67 -15.28
CA ALA A 280 -4.04 10.53 -16.12
C ALA A 280 -5.44 9.92 -16.31
N LEU A 281 -5.51 8.62 -16.60
CA LEU A 281 -6.77 7.88 -16.68
C LEU A 281 -7.52 7.89 -15.34
N PHE A 282 -6.79 7.73 -14.23
CA PHE A 282 -7.37 7.75 -12.89
C PHE A 282 -7.97 9.11 -12.54
N VAL A 283 -7.25 10.22 -12.75
CA VAL A 283 -7.76 11.58 -12.48
C VAL A 283 -8.98 11.88 -13.32
N ASN A 284 -8.91 11.60 -14.63
CA ASN A 284 -10.02 11.86 -15.54
C ASN A 284 -11.27 11.08 -15.12
N LYS A 285 -11.11 9.79 -14.79
CA LYS A 285 -12.24 8.95 -14.37
C LYS A 285 -12.77 9.36 -12.99
N HIS A 286 -11.88 9.71 -12.06
CA HIS A 286 -12.26 10.14 -10.73
C HIS A 286 -13.04 11.46 -10.76
N ASN A 287 -12.54 12.47 -11.50
CA ASN A 287 -13.20 13.77 -11.62
C ASN A 287 -14.53 13.68 -12.37
N SER A 288 -14.71 12.67 -13.22
CA SER A 288 -16.01 12.41 -13.87
C SER A 288 -17.05 11.75 -12.95
N LYS A 289 -16.64 11.24 -11.77
CA LYS A 289 -17.54 10.53 -10.86
C LYS A 289 -18.29 11.52 -9.97
N THR A 290 -19.61 11.54 -10.10
CA THR A 290 -20.49 12.24 -9.15
C THR A 290 -20.63 11.41 -7.88
N VAL A 291 -20.20 11.96 -6.74
CA VAL A 291 -20.42 11.34 -5.42
C VAL A 291 -21.50 12.13 -4.70
N LEU A 292 -22.57 11.43 -4.30
CA LEU A 292 -23.62 11.98 -3.45
C LEU A 292 -23.34 11.52 -2.03
N GLU A 293 -23.08 12.48 -1.15
CA GLU A 293 -22.95 12.25 0.29
C GLU A 293 -24.21 12.76 0.98
N GLY A 294 -24.84 11.90 1.76
CA GLY A 294 -26.12 12.19 2.38
C GLY A 294 -26.06 12.15 3.90
N PRO A 295 -27.10 12.64 4.58
CA PRO A 295 -27.22 12.52 6.04
C PRO A 295 -27.29 11.08 6.54
N TRP A 296 -27.42 10.06 5.69
CA TRP A 296 -27.32 8.65 6.08
C TRP A 296 -25.88 8.14 6.14
N ASP A 297 -24.91 8.88 5.59
CA ASP A 297 -23.50 8.52 5.65
C ASP A 297 -22.91 8.85 7.03
N ILE A 298 -22.02 7.98 7.52
CA ILE A 298 -21.35 8.15 8.80
C ILE A 298 -20.36 9.30 8.63
N SER A 299 -20.62 10.44 9.28
CA SER A 299 -19.80 11.65 9.16
C SER A 299 -18.39 11.41 9.72
N GLY A 300 -17.38 11.36 8.84
CA GLY A 300 -15.96 11.28 9.22
C GLY A 300 -15.39 12.59 9.77
N ALA A 301 -16.13 13.70 9.72
CA ALA A 301 -15.78 14.97 10.34
C ALA A 301 -17.06 15.77 10.65
N PRO A 302 -17.09 16.57 11.74
CA PRO A 302 -18.24 17.39 12.06
C PRO A 302 -18.53 18.39 10.94
N PHE A 303 -19.81 18.61 10.67
CA PHE A 303 -20.31 19.67 9.80
C PHE A 303 -19.91 21.02 10.41
N VAL A 304 -18.70 21.51 10.13
CA VAL A 304 -18.36 22.91 10.38
C VAL A 304 -19.08 23.70 9.30
N GLN A 305 -20.31 24.14 9.61
CA GLN A 305 -20.88 25.30 8.92
C GLN A 305 -19.86 26.43 9.09
N LYS A 306 -19.20 26.80 7.98
CA LYS A 306 -18.55 28.09 7.90
C LYS A 306 -19.67 29.13 8.02
N ASN A 307 -19.87 29.63 9.23
CA ASN A 307 -20.64 30.85 9.42
C ASN A 307 -19.87 31.94 8.67
N THR A 308 -20.40 32.33 7.52
CA THR A 308 -20.05 33.60 6.89
C THR A 308 -20.80 34.68 7.66
N ASP A 309 -20.18 35.14 8.75
CA ASP A 309 -20.39 36.47 9.30
C ASP A 309 -19.17 37.33 8.96
#